data_AF-A0A6C0KT48-F1
#
_entry.id   AF-A0A6C0KT48-F1
#
_cell.length_a   1.000
_cell.length_b   1.000
_cell.length_c   1.000
_cell.angle_alpha   90.00
_cell.angle_beta   90.00
_cell.angle_gamma   90.00
#
_symmetry.space_group_name_H-M   'P 1'
#
loop_
_entity.id
_entity.type
_entity.pdbx_description
1 polymer ?
#
loop_
_entity_poly.entity_id
_entity_poly.type
_entity_poly.pdbx_seq_one_letter_code
_entity_poly.pdbx_strand_id
1 'polypeptide(L)'
;MTLHYDPLITTLSKALKTLYSIPQTRIVYQQTIDLQHITDYSEYISYFPDHGTVHITFPPQCDIIAKIKNNNNEKMVYYEKKDGFLREIRIKPDSVIVAKPDTKIIVYHTKGNDLVISFCMYLTKFSSKL
;
A
#
# COMPACT_ATOMS: atom_id res chain seq x y z
N MET A 1 -21.64 7.65 2.06
CA MET A 1 -20.21 7.80 2.38
C MET A 1 -19.56 8.58 1.26
N THR A 2 -19.07 9.79 1.52
CA THR A 2 -18.46 10.65 0.49
C THR A 2 -16.96 10.40 0.43
N LEU A 3 -16.51 9.90 -0.72
CA LEU A 3 -15.10 9.67 -1.04
C LEU A 3 -14.51 10.96 -1.61
N HIS A 4 -13.36 11.40 -1.10
CA HIS A 4 -12.61 12.50 -1.68
C HIS A 4 -11.46 11.97 -2.53
N TYR A 5 -11.35 12.47 -3.76
CA TYR A 5 -10.23 12.22 -4.67
C TYR A 5 -9.63 13.55 -5.05
N ASP A 6 -8.33 13.71 -4.79
CA ASP A 6 -7.55 14.86 -5.22
C ASP A 6 -6.32 14.35 -6.01
N PRO A 7 -6.25 14.61 -7.33
CA PRO A 7 -5.16 14.15 -8.18
C PRO A 7 -3.80 14.79 -7.82
N LEU A 8 -3.80 15.87 -7.04
CA LEU A 8 -2.58 16.53 -6.58
C LEU A 8 -1.94 15.82 -5.38
N ILE A 9 -2.61 14.82 -4.79
CA ILE A 9 -2.06 14.02 -3.69
C ILE A 9 -1.24 12.87 -4.29
N THR A 10 0.08 12.99 -4.21
CA THR A 10 1.04 12.01 -4.73
C THR A 10 1.88 11.34 -3.64
N THR A 11 1.73 11.78 -2.39
CA THR A 11 2.53 11.31 -1.26
C THR A 11 1.64 10.96 -0.07
N LEU A 12 2.08 10.00 0.75
CA LEU A 12 1.37 9.56 1.95
C LEU A 12 1.23 10.69 2.97
N SER A 13 2.28 11.46 3.25
CA SER A 13 2.22 12.58 4.21
C SER A 13 1.20 13.62 3.77
N LYS A 14 1.14 13.95 2.48
CA LYS A 14 0.13 14.86 1.94
C LYS A 14 -1.27 14.24 2.05
N ALA A 15 -1.42 12.95 1.75
CA ALA A 15 -2.68 12.23 1.88
C ALA A 15 -3.20 12.26 3.31
N LEU A 16 -2.38 11.89 4.29
CA LEU A 16 -2.75 11.91 5.71
C LEU A 16 -3.10 13.31 6.18
N LYS A 17 -2.31 14.32 5.80
CA LYS A 17 -2.60 15.71 6.15
C LYS A 17 -3.94 16.18 5.59
N THR A 18 -4.24 15.86 4.32
CA THR A 18 -5.52 16.17 3.69
C THR A 18 -6.67 15.41 4.34
N LEU A 19 -6.50 14.12 4.64
CA LEU A 19 -7.51 13.29 5.30
C LEU A 19 -8.03 13.96 6.57
N TYR A 20 -7.15 14.51 7.40
CA TYR A 20 -7.54 15.18 8.65
C TYR A 20 -7.93 16.66 8.49
N SER A 21 -7.70 17.30 7.34
CA SER A 21 -8.07 18.71 7.10
C SER A 21 -9.43 18.89 6.41
N ILE A 22 -9.99 17.85 5.81
CA ILE A 22 -11.27 17.91 5.10
C ILE A 22 -12.42 17.31 5.93
N PRO A 23 -13.70 17.66 5.68
CA PRO A 23 -14.82 17.06 6.41
C PRO A 23 -15.07 15.59 6.07
N GLN A 24 -14.69 15.12 4.87
CA GLN A 24 -14.86 13.74 4.45
C GLN A 24 -14.11 12.77 5.37
N THR A 25 -14.65 11.56 5.51
CA THR A 25 -14.06 10.52 6.36
C THR A 25 -13.06 9.65 5.63
N ARG A 26 -13.01 9.75 4.29
CA ARG A 26 -12.20 8.89 3.44
C ARG A 26 -11.61 9.65 2.27
N ILE A 27 -10.33 9.40 2.00
CA ILE A 27 -9.65 9.84 0.79
C ILE A 27 -9.16 8.63 -0.01
N VAL A 28 -9.03 8.80 -1.32
CA VAL A 28 -8.28 7.87 -2.17
C VAL A 28 -7.21 8.65 -2.92
N TYR A 29 -6.02 8.09 -2.99
CA TYR A 29 -4.93 8.65 -3.77
C TYR A 29 -4.07 7.54 -4.38
N GLN A 30 -3.26 7.90 -5.37
CA GLN A 30 -2.30 6.97 -5.97
C GLN A 30 -0.93 7.21 -5.34
N GLN A 31 -0.37 6.15 -4.77
CA GLN A 31 1.01 6.12 -4.31
C GLN A 31 1.87 5.44 -5.37
N THR A 32 3.03 6.03 -5.65
CA THR A 32 4.11 5.40 -6.40
C THR A 32 5.33 5.32 -5.49
N ILE A 33 5.94 4.14 -5.41
CA ILE A 33 7.18 3.86 -4.70
C ILE A 33 8.21 3.53 -5.77
N ASP A 34 9.24 4.35 -5.86
CA ASP A 34 10.47 4.03 -6.58
C ASP A 34 11.52 3.68 -5.53
N LEU A 35 12.03 2.45 -5.55
CA LEU A 35 13.01 1.98 -4.56
C LEU A 35 14.29 2.84 -4.51
N GLN A 36 14.66 3.52 -5.59
CA GLN A 36 15.85 4.37 -5.63
C GLN A 36 15.63 5.74 -4.99
N HIS A 37 14.38 6.18 -4.88
CA HIS A 37 14.01 7.53 -4.48
C HIS A 37 12.94 7.54 -3.38
N ILE A 38 12.96 6.55 -2.48
CA ILE A 38 12.00 6.45 -1.38
C ILE A 38 12.27 7.56 -0.37
N THR A 39 11.35 8.53 -0.29
CA THR A 39 11.40 9.60 0.71
C THR A 39 10.24 9.48 1.71
N ASP A 40 9.00 9.56 1.23
CA ASP A 40 7.79 9.71 2.05
C ASP A 40 7.14 8.40 2.55
N TYR A 41 7.72 7.26 2.21
CA TYR A 41 7.14 5.93 2.50
C TYR A 41 8.18 4.94 3.08
N SER A 42 9.36 5.45 3.47
CA SER A 42 10.50 4.63 3.89
C SER A 42 10.23 3.80 5.13
N GLU A 43 9.46 4.32 6.10
CA GLU A 43 9.09 3.59 7.32
C GLU A 43 8.19 2.37 7.06
N TYR A 44 7.49 2.35 5.91
CA TYR A 44 6.60 1.26 5.51
C TYR A 44 7.24 0.31 4.50
N ILE A 45 8.55 0.44 4.26
CA ILE A 45 9.29 -0.40 3.32
C ILE A 45 10.44 -1.07 4.05
N SER A 46 10.57 -2.38 3.85
CA SER A 46 11.72 -3.14 4.35
C SER A 46 12.31 -3.97 3.23
N TYR A 47 13.62 -3.89 3.06
CA TYR A 47 14.34 -4.61 2.01
C TYR A 47 15.12 -5.79 2.58
N PHE A 48 14.98 -6.95 1.94
CA PHE A 48 15.62 -8.20 2.32
C PHE A 48 16.43 -8.71 1.12
N PRO A 49 17.66 -8.21 0.92
CA PRO A 49 18.48 -8.55 -0.25
C PRO A 49 18.81 -10.04 -0.32
N ASP A 50 19.04 -10.68 0.83
CA ASP A 50 19.38 -12.12 0.91
C ASP A 50 18.23 -13.03 0.47
N HIS A 51 17.01 -12.49 0.45
CA HIS A 51 15.81 -13.19 0.02
C HIS A 51 15.27 -12.68 -1.32
N GLY A 52 15.88 -11.63 -1.88
CA GLY A 52 15.37 -10.94 -3.07
C GLY A 52 13.94 -10.46 -2.86
N THR A 53 13.60 -9.92 -1.67
CA THR A 53 12.24 -9.44 -1.40
C THR A 53 12.20 -8.02 -0.86
N VAL A 54 11.11 -7.35 -1.22
CA VAL A 54 10.71 -6.04 -0.70
C VAL A 54 9.38 -6.21 0.00
N HIS A 55 9.31 -5.76 1.23
CA HIS A 55 8.12 -5.80 2.06
C HIS A 55 7.52 -4.41 2.16
N ILE A 56 6.25 -4.28 1.84
CA ILE A 56 5.49 -3.02 1.91
C ILE A 56 4.37 -3.21 2.93
N THR A 57 4.40 -2.40 3.97
CA THR A 57 3.33 -2.27 4.96
C THR A 57 2.54 -0.98 4.71
N PHE A 58 1.53 -0.72 5.54
CA PHE A 58 0.59 0.37 5.33
C PHE A 58 0.35 1.13 6.63
N PRO A 59 0.06 2.44 6.56
CA PRO A 59 -0.32 3.22 7.73
C PRO A 59 -1.63 2.69 8.33
N PRO A 60 -1.89 2.89 9.64
CA PRO A 60 -3.10 2.38 10.29
C PRO A 60 -4.42 2.93 9.72
N GLN A 61 -4.38 4.06 9.01
CA GLN A 61 -5.52 4.64 8.31
C GLN A 61 -5.86 3.94 7.00
N CYS A 62 -4.95 3.12 6.46
CA CYS A 62 -5.18 2.38 5.23
C CYS A 62 -6.25 1.31 5.44
N ASP A 63 -7.33 1.38 4.67
CA ASP A 63 -8.42 0.40 4.74
C ASP A 63 -8.49 -0.49 3.50
N ILE A 64 -8.10 0.02 2.33
CA ILE A 64 -8.10 -0.71 1.06
C ILE A 64 -6.88 -0.32 0.24
N ILE A 65 -6.24 -1.33 -0.36
CA ILE A 65 -5.25 -1.17 -1.43
C ILE A 65 -5.81 -1.80 -2.70
N ALA A 66 -5.73 -1.08 -3.82
CA ALA A 66 -6.23 -1.55 -5.11
C ALA A 66 -5.33 -1.11 -6.27
N LYS A 67 -5.60 -1.64 -7.47
CA LYS A 67 -4.89 -1.29 -8.71
C LYS A 67 -3.36 -1.40 -8.57
N ILE A 68 -2.91 -2.44 -7.87
CA ILE A 68 -1.49 -2.65 -7.54
C ILE A 68 -0.76 -3.10 -8.79
N LYS A 69 0.33 -2.41 -9.13
CA LYS A 69 1.16 -2.66 -10.31
C LYS A 69 2.62 -2.46 -9.98
N ASN A 70 3.50 -3.17 -10.69
CA ASN A 70 4.92 -2.86 -10.72
C ASN A 70 5.43 -2.83 -12.17
N ASN A 71 6.54 -2.12 -12.41
CA ASN A 71 7.10 -1.88 -13.74
C ASN A 71 7.63 -3.14 -14.44
N ASN A 72 8.03 -4.17 -13.70
CA ASN A 72 8.72 -5.35 -14.23
C ASN A 72 7.86 -6.63 -14.21
N ASN A 73 6.56 -6.52 -13.94
CA ASN A 73 5.65 -7.65 -13.70
C ASN A 73 6.18 -8.66 -12.66
N GLU A 74 6.97 -8.17 -11.70
CA GLU A 74 7.54 -8.93 -10.59
C GLU A 74 6.43 -9.60 -9.78
N LYS A 75 6.70 -10.78 -9.24
CA LYS A 75 5.73 -11.52 -8.44
C LYS A 75 5.41 -10.71 -7.19
N MET A 76 4.14 -10.40 -6.98
CA MET A 76 3.64 -9.76 -5.76
C MET A 76 2.64 -10.69 -5.07
N VAL A 77 2.76 -10.80 -3.75
CA VAL A 77 1.86 -11.60 -2.91
C VAL A 77 1.50 -10.85 -1.63
N TYR A 78 0.40 -11.23 -1.01
CA TYR A 78 0.14 -10.93 0.40
C TYR A 78 -0.31 -12.21 1.10
N TYR A 79 -0.23 -12.22 2.42
CA TYR A 79 -0.71 -13.35 3.21
C TYR A 79 -2.00 -12.97 3.93
N GLU A 80 -2.96 -13.89 3.92
CA GLU A 80 -4.19 -13.76 4.70
C GLU A 80 -4.38 -15.00 5.56
N LYS A 81 -4.76 -14.78 6.83
CA LYS A 81 -5.23 -15.86 7.69
C LYS A 81 -6.73 -16.06 7.48
N LYS A 82 -7.10 -17.25 6.99
CA LYS A 82 -8.49 -17.67 6.80
C LYS A 82 -8.70 -19.06 7.39
N ASP A 83 -9.71 -19.20 8.24
CA ASP A 83 -10.06 -20.45 8.93
C ASP A 83 -8.89 -21.08 9.71
N GLY A 84 -8.05 -20.23 10.31
CA GLY A 84 -6.85 -20.66 11.07
C GLY A 84 -5.59 -20.89 10.23
N PHE A 85 -5.71 -20.95 8.89
CA PHE A 85 -4.59 -21.20 7.99
C PHE A 85 -4.05 -19.91 7.36
N LEU A 86 -2.73 -19.81 7.26
CA LEU A 86 -2.08 -18.75 6.49
C LEU A 86 -2.05 -19.14 5.01
N ARG A 87 -2.58 -18.28 4.14
CA ARG A 87 -2.61 -18.50 2.69
C ARG A 87 -1.81 -17.42 1.99
N GLU A 88 -0.95 -17.83 1.06
CA GLU A 88 -0.32 -16.92 0.09
C GLU A 88 -1.33 -16.59 -1.00
N ILE A 89 -1.57 -15.30 -1.24
CA ILE A 89 -2.46 -14.83 -2.30
C ILE A 89 -1.64 -14.01 -3.29
N ARG A 90 -1.60 -14.47 -4.54
CA ARG A 90 -0.93 -13.73 -5.62
C ARG A 90 -1.75 -12.50 -6.00
N ILE A 91 -1.09 -11.35 -6.01
CA ILE A 91 -1.69 -10.08 -6.41
C ILE A 91 -1.73 -10.01 -7.92
N LYS A 92 -2.94 -9.79 -8.44
CA LYS A 92 -3.26 -9.55 -9.84
C LYS A 92 -3.61 -8.07 -10.05
N PRO A 93 -3.60 -7.55 -11.29
CA PRO A 93 -3.90 -6.13 -11.56
C PRO A 93 -5.27 -5.64 -11.03
N ASP A 94 -6.25 -6.54 -10.93
CA ASP A 94 -7.61 -6.31 -10.42
C ASP A 94 -7.77 -6.61 -8.93
N SER A 95 -6.70 -7.02 -8.25
CA SER A 95 -6.75 -7.35 -6.82
C SER A 95 -7.10 -6.12 -5.98
N VAL A 96 -8.01 -6.34 -5.04
CA VAL A 96 -8.40 -5.40 -4.01
C VAL A 96 -8.12 -6.07 -2.66
N ILE A 97 -7.26 -5.44 -1.87
CA ILE A 97 -6.83 -5.93 -0.57
C ILE A 97 -7.50 -5.07 0.49
N VAL A 98 -8.27 -5.69 1.39
CA VAL A 98 -8.74 -5.02 2.61
C VAL A 98 -7.60 -5.06 3.61
N ALA A 99 -7.08 -3.89 3.97
CA ALA A 99 -5.93 -3.76 4.85
C ALA A 99 -6.32 -4.06 6.30
N LYS A 100 -5.57 -4.97 6.91
CA LYS A 100 -5.55 -5.28 8.35
C LYS A 100 -4.21 -4.78 8.94
N PRO A 101 -4.08 -4.62 10.27
CA PRO A 101 -2.85 -4.08 10.88
C PRO A 101 -1.57 -4.84 10.52
N ASP A 102 -1.65 -6.13 10.21
CA ASP A 102 -0.56 -7.02 9.82
C ASP A 102 -0.43 -7.21 8.29
N THR A 103 -1.24 -6.50 7.50
CA THR A 103 -1.22 -6.62 6.04
C THR A 103 0.10 -6.12 5.48
N LYS A 104 0.72 -6.99 4.69
CA LYS A 104 2.01 -6.74 4.04
C LYS A 104 1.97 -7.29 2.62
N ILE A 105 2.38 -6.46 1.66
CA ILE A 105 2.69 -6.93 0.31
C ILE A 105 4.17 -7.33 0.28
N ILE A 106 4.43 -8.52 -0.24
CA ILE A 106 5.78 -9.00 -0.54
C ILE A 106 5.95 -8.95 -2.05
N VAL A 107 6.97 -8.24 -2.50
CA VAL A 107 7.41 -8.23 -3.90
C VAL A 107 8.70 -9.02 -3.99
N TYR A 108 8.69 -10.07 -4.80
CA TYR A 108 9.90 -10.81 -5.15
C TYR A 108 10.59 -10.01 -6.24
N HIS A 109 11.78 -9.52 -5.94
CA HIS A 109 12.50 -8.59 -6.77
C HIS A 109 13.88 -9.15 -7.13
N THR A 110 14.18 -9.17 -8.42
CA THR A 110 15.49 -9.61 -8.90
C THR A 110 16.51 -8.49 -8.73
N LYS A 111 17.55 -8.73 -7.94
CA LYS A 111 18.62 -7.77 -7.63
C LYS A 111 19.21 -7.16 -8.92
N GLY A 112 19.26 -5.82 -8.98
CA GLY A 112 19.86 -5.05 -10.07
C GLY A 112 18.86 -4.42 -11.05
N ASN A 113 17.57 -4.70 -10.91
CA ASN A 113 16.52 -4.02 -11.68
C ASN A 113 15.94 -2.84 -10.89
N ASP A 114 15.47 -1.82 -11.58
CA ASP A 114 14.71 -0.73 -10.94
C ASP A 114 13.33 -1.25 -10.58
N LEU A 115 12.90 -1.12 -9.33
CA LEU A 115 11.56 -1.51 -8.92
C LEU A 115 10.72 -0.26 -8.62
N VAL A 116 9.70 -0.06 -9.46
CA VAL A 116 8.68 0.96 -9.29
C VAL A 116 7.35 0.29 -9.08
N ILE A 117 6.70 0.55 -7.94
CA ILE A 117 5.43 -0.03 -7.54
C ILE A 117 4.41 1.11 -7.42
N SER A 118 3.22 0.93 -7.98
CA SER A 118 2.13 1.88 -7.83
C SER A 118 0.86 1.19 -7.36
N PHE A 119 0.08 1.86 -6.52
CA PHE A 119 -1.21 1.38 -6.04
C PHE A 119 -2.11 2.55 -5.63
N CYS A 120 -3.41 2.33 -5.70
CA CYS A 120 -4.39 3.22 -5.08
C CYS A 120 -4.58 2.83 -3.63
N MET A 121 -4.38 3.78 -2.73
CA MET A 121 -4.60 3.61 -1.31
C MET A 121 -5.83 4.40 -0.89
N TYR A 122 -6.73 3.73 -0.19
CA TYR A 122 -7.87 4.35 0.45
C TYR A 122 -7.54 4.52 1.94
N LEU A 123 -7.64 5.76 2.41
CA LEU A 123 -7.36 6.11 3.80
C LEU A 123 -8.64 6.57 4.47
N THR A 124 -8.92 6.05 5.66
CA THR A 124 -10.10 6.39 6.46
C THR A 124 -9.66 6.97 7.80
N LYS A 125 -10.34 8.03 8.24
CA LYS A 125 -10.12 8.61 9.57
C LYS A 125 -10.39 7.55 10.62
N PHE A 126 -9.61 7.55 11.71
CA PHE A 126 -10.01 6.81 12.90
C PHE A 126 -11.41 7.28 13.31
N SER A 127 -12.36 6.35 13.31
CA SER A 127 -13.67 6.62 13.89
C SER A 127 -13.44 6.85 15.38
N SER A 128 -13.57 8.09 15.84
CA SER A 128 -13.78 8.41 17.24
C SER A 128 -15.14 7.85 17.67
N LYS A 129 -15.20 6.53 17.84
CA LYS A 129 -16.20 5.87 18.68
C LYS A 129 -15.44 5.34 19.89
N LEU A 130 -15.15 6.26 20.81
CA LEU A 130 -15.07 5.99 22.23
C LEU A 130 -16.30 6.64 22.86
#